data_AF-A0A7C3AU98-F1
#
_entry.id   AF-A0A7C3AU98-F1
#
_cell.length_a   1.000
_cell.length_b   1.000
_cell.length_c   1.000
_cell.angle_alpha   90.00
_cell.angle_beta   90.00
_cell.angle_gamma   90.00
#
_symmetry.space_group_name_H-M   'P 1'
#
loop_
_entity.id
_entity.type
_entity.pdbx_description
1 polymer ?
#
loop_
_entity_poly.entity_id
_entity_poly.type
_entity_poly.pdbx_seq_one_letter_code
_entity_poly.pdbx_strand_id
1 'polypeptide(L)'
;MENIMRVVWHYIGAAALACGAAWAVDTPEQAQLDFANGLFHRGFFAEAVEEYERYVADYPSGADLPTAHYRLGEAAYAVRQYEKALAAFDHVLNLPVDDAMRRQAALSRAET
;
A
#
# COMPACT_ATOMS: atom_id res chain seq x y z
N MET A 1 -26.42 -24.55 38.65
CA MET A 1 -25.13 -24.19 38.04
C MET A 1 -24.75 -25.27 37.05
N GLU A 2 -25.31 -25.25 35.83
CA GLU A 2 -24.87 -26.05 34.65
C GLU A 2 -25.99 -25.98 33.58
N ASN A 3 -26.23 -24.81 32.99
CA ASN A 3 -26.86 -24.76 31.65
C ASN A 3 -26.84 -23.40 30.94
N ILE A 4 -26.22 -22.35 31.50
CA ILE A 4 -26.18 -21.02 30.88
C ILE A 4 -24.91 -20.85 30.01
N MET A 5 -23.96 -21.79 30.05
CA MET A 5 -22.65 -21.66 29.38
C MET A 5 -22.53 -22.40 28.04
N ARG A 6 -23.63 -22.87 27.42
CA ARG A 6 -23.61 -23.58 26.11
C ARG A 6 -24.21 -22.81 24.93
N VAL A 7 -24.73 -21.60 25.15
CA VAL A 7 -25.39 -20.80 24.09
C VAL A 7 -24.43 -19.78 23.45
N VAL A 8 -23.20 -19.64 23.96
CA VAL A 8 -22.23 -18.64 23.45
C VAL A 8 -21.36 -19.17 22.29
N TRP A 9 -21.53 -20.42 21.84
CA TRP A 9 -20.74 -21.02 20.74
C TRP A 9 -21.43 -21.09 19.38
N HIS A 10 -22.56 -20.39 19.17
CA HIS A 10 -23.33 -20.49 17.91
C HIS A 10 -23.58 -19.18 17.15
N TYR A 11 -22.87 -18.08 17.46
CA TYR A 11 -22.93 -16.87 16.64
C TYR A 11 -21.77 -16.78 15.64
N ILE A 12 -21.58 -17.86 14.86
CA ILE A 12 -20.86 -17.79 13.58
C ILE A 12 -21.95 -17.76 12.50
N GLY A 13 -22.27 -16.57 12.00
CA GLY A 13 -23.08 -16.42 10.77
C GLY A 13 -24.28 -15.49 10.86
N ALA A 14 -24.14 -14.34 10.18
CA ALA A 14 -25.18 -13.53 9.55
C ALA A 14 -26.21 -12.80 10.46
N ALA A 15 -25.91 -11.53 10.74
CA ALA A 15 -26.94 -10.50 10.83
C ALA A 15 -26.40 -9.19 10.25
N ALA A 16 -26.60 -9.01 8.95
CA ALA A 16 -26.50 -7.72 8.30
C ALA A 16 -27.57 -6.79 8.88
N LEU A 17 -27.16 -5.84 9.71
CA LEU A 17 -27.89 -4.62 9.99
C LEU A 17 -26.95 -3.45 9.73
N ALA A 18 -27.35 -2.63 8.76
CA ALA A 18 -26.64 -1.47 8.29
C ALA A 18 -26.46 -0.45 9.41
N CYS A 19 -25.22 -0.30 9.86
CA CYS A 19 -24.66 0.97 10.26
C CYS A 19 -23.36 1.11 9.46
N GLY A 20 -23.33 2.08 8.56
CA GLY A 20 -22.22 2.31 7.64
C GLY A 20 -20.98 2.78 8.38
N ALA A 21 -20.21 1.84 8.87
CA ALA A 21 -18.76 1.94 8.97
C ALA A 21 -18.27 0.56 8.56
N ALA A 22 -17.90 0.42 7.29
CA ALA A 22 -16.95 -0.61 6.92
C ALA A 22 -15.72 -0.32 7.78
N TRP A 23 -15.59 -1.03 8.90
CA TRP A 23 -14.35 -1.06 9.64
C TRP A 23 -13.35 -1.56 8.61
N ALA A 24 -12.55 -0.65 8.07
CA ALA A 24 -11.35 -1.00 7.34
C ALA A 24 -10.60 -1.90 8.32
N VAL A 25 -10.64 -3.20 8.08
CA VAL A 25 -9.76 -4.11 8.77
C VAL A 25 -8.39 -3.64 8.31
N ASP A 26 -7.62 -3.03 9.21
CA ASP A 26 -6.23 -2.69 8.93
C ASP A 26 -5.51 -3.99 8.61
N THR A 27 -5.39 -4.31 7.33
CA THR A 27 -4.64 -5.48 6.89
C THR A 27 -3.16 -5.19 7.15
N PRO A 28 -2.33 -6.20 7.45
CA PRO A 28 -0.89 -5.99 7.57
C PRO A 28 -0.29 -5.31 6.32
N GLU A 29 -0.85 -5.59 5.14
CA GLU A 29 -0.54 -4.93 3.87
C GLU A 29 -0.84 -3.41 3.92
N GLN A 30 -2.08 -3.05 4.27
CA GLN A 30 -2.49 -1.64 4.33
C GLN A 30 -1.69 -0.88 5.40
N ALA A 31 -1.49 -1.50 6.57
CA ALA A 31 -0.70 -0.90 7.65
C ALA A 31 0.76 -0.66 7.24
N GLN A 32 1.35 -1.57 6.49
CA GLN A 32 2.70 -1.40 5.92
C GLN A 32 2.75 -0.22 4.96
N LEU A 33 1.78 -0.13 4.04
CA LEU A 33 1.72 0.94 3.06
C LEU A 33 1.49 2.31 3.73
N ASP A 34 0.58 2.37 4.70
CA ASP A 34 0.26 3.57 5.46
C ASP A 34 1.47 4.06 6.26
N PHE A 35 2.26 3.14 6.81
CA PHE A 35 3.52 3.48 7.48
C PHE A 35 4.52 4.13 6.51
N ALA A 36 4.74 3.54 5.34
CA ALA A 36 5.60 4.10 4.31
C ALA A 36 5.10 5.49 3.83
N ASN A 37 3.80 5.63 3.58
CA ASN A 37 3.17 6.90 3.24
C ASN A 37 3.36 7.96 4.35
N GLY A 38 3.23 7.56 5.61
CA GLY A 38 3.46 8.43 6.76
C GLY A 38 4.89 9.00 6.81
N LEU A 39 5.89 8.17 6.51
CA LEU A 39 7.29 8.60 6.40
C LEU A 39 7.50 9.55 5.22
N PHE A 40 6.94 9.20 4.05
CA PHE A 40 7.01 10.02 2.85
C PHE A 40 6.43 11.42 3.08
N HIS A 41 5.23 11.53 3.66
CA HIS A 41 4.57 12.80 3.93
C HIS A 41 5.31 13.66 4.96
N ARG A 42 6.12 13.05 5.82
CA ARG A 42 6.98 13.75 6.79
C ARG A 42 8.34 14.14 6.21
N GLY A 43 8.64 13.76 4.97
CA GLY A 43 9.92 14.02 4.31
C GLY A 43 11.05 13.07 4.71
N PHE A 44 10.74 11.99 5.44
CA PHE A 44 11.67 10.92 5.76
C PHE A 44 11.81 9.99 4.56
N PHE A 45 12.36 10.52 3.47
CA PHE A 45 12.35 9.85 2.18
C PHE A 45 13.26 8.61 2.14
N ALA A 46 14.37 8.60 2.89
CA ALA A 46 15.25 7.43 2.95
C ALA A 46 14.55 6.25 3.62
N GLU A 47 13.89 6.50 4.75
CA GLU A 47 13.10 5.52 5.48
C GLU A 47 11.85 5.10 4.67
N ALA A 48 11.22 6.04 3.97
CA ALA A 48 10.09 5.73 3.09
C ALA A 48 10.50 4.78 1.96
N VAL A 49 11.68 4.96 1.36
CA VAL A 49 12.23 4.03 0.37
C VAL A 49 12.31 2.61 0.94
N GLU A 50 12.91 2.45 2.12
CA GLU A 50 13.04 1.13 2.77
C GLU A 50 11.67 0.47 3.02
N GLU A 51 10.69 1.25 3.47
CA GLU A 51 9.37 0.74 3.83
C GLU A 51 8.49 0.45 2.59
N TYR A 52 8.64 1.21 1.51
CA TYR A 52 8.02 0.86 0.22
C TYR A 52 8.68 -0.38 -0.40
N GLU A 53 10.01 -0.51 -0.31
CA GLU A 53 10.72 -1.71 -0.75
C GLU A 53 10.25 -2.96 0.00
N ARG A 54 10.03 -2.84 1.32
CA ARG A 54 9.42 -3.91 2.11
C ARG A 54 8.01 -4.24 1.62
N TYR A 55 7.17 -3.23 1.38
CA TYR A 55 5.82 -3.45 0.87
C TYR A 55 5.82 -4.24 -0.46
N VAL A 56 6.60 -3.81 -1.44
CA VAL A 56 6.61 -4.46 -2.77
C VAL A 56 7.22 -5.87 -2.74
N ALA A 57 8.09 -6.16 -1.76
CA ALA A 57 8.66 -7.48 -1.54
C ALA A 57 7.68 -8.44 -0.83
N ASP A 58 7.02 -7.96 0.22
CA ASP A 58 6.14 -8.79 1.07
C ASP A 58 4.76 -8.99 0.44
N TYR A 59 4.31 -8.04 -0.39
CA TYR A 59 2.99 -8.04 -1.03
C TYR A 59 3.09 -7.96 -2.56
N PRO A 60 3.72 -8.95 -3.25
CA PRO A 60 3.95 -8.94 -4.70
C PRO A 60 2.69 -9.13 -5.55
N SER A 61 1.53 -9.28 -4.92
CA SER A 61 0.21 -9.24 -5.55
C SER A 61 -0.75 -8.28 -4.84
N GLY A 62 -0.21 -7.32 -4.09
CA GLY A 62 -0.98 -6.34 -3.33
C GLY A 62 -1.79 -5.42 -4.23
N ALA A 63 -2.95 -4.98 -3.75
CA ALA A 63 -3.85 -4.13 -4.53
C ALA A 63 -3.22 -2.76 -4.84
N ASP A 64 -2.36 -2.27 -3.95
CA ASP A 64 -1.71 -0.97 -4.03
C ASP A 64 -0.27 -1.03 -4.55
N LEU A 65 0.14 -2.15 -5.16
CA LEU A 65 1.45 -2.26 -5.80
C LEU A 65 1.80 -1.11 -6.75
N PRO A 66 0.90 -0.67 -7.65
CA PRO A 66 1.19 0.48 -8.51
C PRO A 66 1.47 1.75 -7.72
N THR A 67 0.68 2.00 -6.67
CA THR A 67 0.84 3.16 -5.79
C THR A 67 2.16 3.09 -5.03
N ALA A 68 2.51 1.93 -4.47
CA ALA A 68 3.75 1.72 -3.73
C ALA A 68 4.98 1.90 -4.63
N HIS A 69 4.98 1.34 -5.85
CA HIS A 69 6.07 1.55 -6.80
C HIS A 69 6.20 3.01 -7.25
N TYR A 70 5.08 3.71 -7.47
CA TYR A 70 5.12 5.13 -7.83
C TYR A 70 5.75 5.96 -6.69
N ARG A 71 5.28 5.75 -5.46
CA ARG A 71 5.80 6.46 -4.28
C ARG A 71 7.25 6.10 -3.96
N LEU A 72 7.65 4.85 -4.16
CA LEU A 72 9.04 4.41 -4.08
C LEU A 72 9.90 5.22 -5.06
N GLY A 73 9.42 5.42 -6.28
CA GLY A 73 10.10 6.23 -7.29
C GLY A 73 10.29 7.68 -6.85
N GLU A 74 9.21 8.33 -6.36
CA GLU A 74 9.26 9.69 -5.84
C GLU A 74 10.22 9.82 -4.64
N ALA A 75 10.17 8.87 -3.70
CA ALA A 75 11.00 8.87 -2.50
C ALA A 75 12.48 8.68 -2.86
N ALA A 76 12.77 7.72 -3.75
CA ALA A 76 14.11 7.45 -4.24
C ALA A 76 14.70 8.64 -5.01
N TYR A 77 13.89 9.32 -5.82
CA TYR A 77 14.28 10.56 -6.50
C TYR A 77 14.67 11.65 -5.49
N ALA A 78 13.86 11.84 -4.44
CA ALA A 78 14.11 12.85 -3.41
C ALA A 78 15.44 12.63 -2.67
N VAL A 79 15.89 11.38 -2.50
CA VAL A 79 17.19 11.03 -1.92
C VAL A 79 18.29 10.80 -2.95
N ARG A 80 18.07 11.20 -4.22
CA ARG A 80 19.03 11.09 -5.34
C ARG A 80 19.44 9.66 -5.70
N GLN A 81 18.61 8.68 -5.39
CA GLN A 81 18.77 7.29 -5.85
C GLN A 81 18.08 7.14 -7.21
N TYR A 82 18.62 7.80 -8.24
CA TYR A 82 17.96 7.95 -9.54
C TYR A 82 17.74 6.62 -10.25
N GLU A 83 18.69 5.68 -10.18
CA GLU A 83 18.56 4.36 -10.81
C GLU A 83 17.39 3.57 -10.18
N LYS A 84 17.23 3.68 -8.86
CA LYS A 84 16.11 3.06 -8.14
C LYS A 84 14.80 3.73 -8.51
N ALA A 85 14.78 5.06 -8.63
CA ALA A 85 13.59 5.79 -9.03
C ALA A 85 13.13 5.40 -10.43
N LEU A 86 14.04 5.34 -11.41
CA LEU A 86 13.76 4.90 -12.77
C LEU A 86 13.17 3.48 -12.79
N ALA A 87 13.79 2.54 -12.06
CA ALA A 87 13.31 1.17 -11.96
C ALA A 87 11.90 1.09 -11.37
N ALA A 88 11.62 1.86 -10.30
CA ALA A 88 10.32 1.89 -9.66
C ALA A 88 9.23 2.45 -10.59
N PHE A 89 9.51 3.52 -11.34
CA PHE A 89 8.57 4.02 -12.36
C PHE A 89 8.38 3.03 -13.52
N ASP A 90 9.43 2.34 -13.95
CA ASP A 90 9.33 1.28 -14.96
C ASP A 90 8.41 0.14 -14.49
N HIS A 91 8.42 -0.22 -13.20
CA HIS A 91 7.46 -1.17 -12.66
C HIS A 91 6.01 -0.68 -12.83
N VAL A 92 5.72 0.59 -12.51
CA VAL A 92 4.36 1.15 -12.68
C VAL A 92 3.91 1.08 -14.14
N LEU A 93 4.80 1.40 -15.09
CA LEU A 93 4.47 1.39 -16.52
C LEU A 93 4.17 -0.01 -17.07
N ASN A 94 4.67 -1.06 -16.41
CA ASN A 94 4.44 -2.46 -16.77
C ASN A 94 3.22 -3.08 -16.05
N LEU A 95 2.62 -2.39 -15.08
CA LEU A 95 1.44 -2.86 -14.35
C LEU A 95 0.13 -2.44 -15.04
N PRO A 96 -0.98 -3.17 -14.79
CA PRO A 96 -2.30 -2.79 -15.29
C PRO A 96 -2.85 -1.58 -14.52
N VAL A 97 -2.40 -0.38 -14.93
CA VAL A 97 -2.84 0.92 -14.37
C VAL A 97 -3.71 1.69 -15.37
N ASP A 98 -4.43 2.71 -14.87
CA ASP A 98 -5.14 3.64 -15.74
C ASP A 98 -4.18 4.55 -16.53
N ASP A 99 -4.73 5.28 -17.51
CA ASP A 99 -3.94 6.17 -18.35
C ASP A 99 -3.34 7.37 -17.59
N ALA A 100 -4.02 7.81 -16.53
CA ALA A 100 -3.57 8.96 -15.74
C ALA A 100 -2.29 8.60 -14.98
N MET A 101 -2.29 7.50 -14.25
CA MET A 101 -1.14 7.00 -13.51
C MET A 101 -0.01 6.62 -14.48
N ARG A 102 -0.30 5.98 -15.62
CA ARG A 102 0.73 5.66 -16.62
C ARG A 102 1.43 6.92 -17.13
N ARG A 103 0.67 7.97 -17.48
CA ARG A 103 1.24 9.25 -17.92
C ARG A 103 2.05 9.91 -16.82
N GLN A 104 1.53 9.89 -15.59
CA GLN A 104 2.22 10.46 -14.44
C GLN A 104 3.56 9.75 -14.18
N ALA A 105 3.59 8.42 -14.17
CA ALA A 105 4.83 7.65 -14.03
C ALA A 105 5.81 7.90 -15.18
N ALA A 106 5.33 8.01 -16.42
CA ALA A 106 6.17 8.29 -17.58
C ALA A 106 6.82 9.68 -17.50
N LEU A 107 6.07 10.68 -17.00
CA LEU A 107 6.60 12.03 -16.76
C LEU A 107 7.65 12.02 -15.65
N SER A 108 7.34 11.45 -14.48
CA SER A 108 8.30 11.38 -13.36
C SER A 108 9.58 10.63 -13.74
N ARG A 109 9.47 9.56 -14.53
CA ARG A 109 10.62 8.83 -15.09
C ARG A 109 11.46 9.69 -16.03
N ALA A 110 10.84 10.54 -16.85
CA ALA A 110 11.58 11.40 -17.78
C ALA A 110 12.32 12.56 -17.07
N GLU A 111 11.87 12.93 -15.86
CA GLU A 111 12.46 13.97 -15.01
C GLU A 111 13.54 13.43 -14.04
N THR A 112 13.66 12.11 -13.94
CA THR A 112 14.61 11.38 -13.08
C THR A 112 15.97 11.22 -13.74
#